data_AF-A0A852PBT3-F1
#
_entry.id   AF-A0A852PBT3-F1
#
_cell.length_a   1.000
_cell.length_b   1.000
_cell.length_c   1.000
_cell.angle_alpha   90.00
_cell.angle_beta   90.00
_cell.angle_gamma   90.00
#
_symmetry.space_group_name_H-M   'P 1'
#
loop_
_entity.id
_entity.type
_entity.pdbx_description
1 polymer ?
#
loop_
_entity_poly.entity_id
_entity_poly.type
_entity_poly.pdbx_seq_one_letter_code
_entity_poly.pdbx_strand_id
1 'polypeptide(L)'
;QERQNIIRYWLENLRAKQGESLHNIHFLEGQPIIPELAARGVIQQLFPLHEQRILKRLMKSWVQAVCEAQPLGETAGTAPRRARGGGGGVPAPLTAPRPLPDDICDYFGVKIAMYFAWLGFYTSAMVYPAVFGSILYTFTESDQTSQDISCVVFAIFNVIWATLFLEEWKRRGAEFAYRWGTLDTPAESIEEPRPQFRGIKRISPVTSAEEFYYPPWKRLLFQCLVSLPVCLACLSLVFLLMLGCFQLQ
;
A
#
# COMPACT_ATOMS: atom_id res chain seq x y z
N GLN A 1 3.90 16.30 1.48
CA GLN A 1 4.19 15.27 0.47
C GLN A 1 3.90 15.69 -0.97
N GLU A 2 2.72 16.23 -1.29
CA GLU A 2 2.27 16.46 -2.68
C GLU A 2 3.28 17.20 -3.57
N ARG A 3 3.88 18.29 -3.07
CA ARG A 3 4.90 19.05 -3.84
C ARG A 3 6.12 18.21 -4.19
N GLN A 4 6.59 17.38 -3.26
CA GLN A 4 7.74 16.50 -3.50
C GLN A 4 7.38 15.39 -4.49
N ASN A 5 6.15 14.86 -4.41
CA ASN A 5 5.63 13.90 -5.41
C ASN A 5 5.55 14.54 -6.81
N ILE A 6 5.08 15.78 -6.92
CA ILE A 6 5.03 16.50 -8.20
C ILE A 6 6.43 16.72 -8.76
N ILE A 7 7.39 17.18 -7.95
CA ILE A 7 8.77 17.37 -8.40
C ILE A 7 9.37 16.03 -8.87
N ARG A 8 9.16 14.96 -8.11
CA ARG A 8 9.62 13.62 -8.47
C ARG A 8 8.98 13.15 -9.78
N TYR A 9 7.69 13.37 -9.94
CA TYR A 9 6.94 13.08 -11.16
C TYR A 9 7.53 13.81 -12.37
N TRP A 10 7.79 15.12 -12.27
CA TRP A 10 8.41 15.88 -13.34
C TRP A 10 9.82 15.37 -13.67
N LEU A 11 10.61 15.01 -12.65
CA LEU A 11 11.95 14.47 -12.84
C LEU A 11 11.95 13.10 -13.54
N GLU A 12 11.03 12.21 -13.17
CA GLU A 12 10.90 10.87 -13.76
C GLU A 12 10.37 10.91 -15.21
N ASN A 13 9.62 11.96 -15.57
CA ASN A 13 9.08 12.18 -16.91
C ASN A 13 9.91 13.07 -17.83
N LEU A 14 11.06 13.56 -17.37
CA LEU A 14 12.00 14.24 -18.26
C LEU A 14 12.48 13.25 -19.34
N ARG A 15 12.06 13.48 -20.58
CA ARG A 15 12.44 12.67 -21.75
C ARG A 15 13.49 13.37 -22.59
N ALA A 16 14.45 12.60 -23.08
CA ALA A 16 15.49 13.08 -23.96
C ALA A 16 14.92 13.46 -25.34
N LYS A 17 15.34 14.62 -25.86
CA LYS A 17 15.06 15.07 -27.23
C LYS A 17 16.08 14.48 -28.21
N GLN A 18 15.77 14.55 -29.51
CA GLN A 18 16.68 14.07 -30.56
C GLN A 18 18.07 14.72 -30.44
N GLY A 19 19.11 13.89 -30.37
CA GLY A 19 20.51 14.35 -30.36
C GLY A 19 21.05 14.79 -29.01
N GLU A 20 20.29 14.66 -27.92
CA GLU A 20 20.81 14.94 -26.58
C GLU A 20 21.79 13.83 -26.15
N SER A 21 23.01 14.25 -25.81
CA SER A 21 24.03 13.38 -25.21
C SER A 21 24.53 13.99 -23.91
N LEU A 22 24.79 13.15 -22.92
CA LEU A 22 25.49 13.53 -21.70
C LEU A 22 26.84 12.82 -21.70
N HIS A 23 27.90 13.57 -21.98
CA HIS A 23 29.26 13.04 -22.14
C HIS A 23 29.30 11.87 -23.14
N ASN A 24 29.54 10.64 -22.66
CA ASN A 24 29.63 9.40 -23.47
C ASN A 24 28.29 8.65 -23.59
N ILE A 25 27.20 9.24 -23.12
CA ILE A 25 25.87 8.61 -23.10
C ILE A 25 25.01 9.27 -24.18
N HIS A 26 24.73 8.53 -25.25
CA HIS A 26 23.72 8.90 -26.23
C HIS A 26 22.35 8.40 -25.76
N PHE A 27 21.39 9.32 -25.63
CA PHE A 27 20.02 8.97 -25.31
C PHE A 27 19.23 8.67 -26.58
N LEU A 28 18.32 7.71 -26.50
CA LEU A 28 17.33 7.49 -27.55
C LEU A 28 16.19 8.49 -27.40
N GLU A 29 15.59 8.93 -28.51
CA GLU A 29 14.48 9.88 -28.49
C GLU A 29 13.29 9.35 -27.68
N GLY A 30 12.85 10.13 -26.69
CA GLY A 30 11.74 9.78 -25.80
C GLY A 30 12.12 8.88 -24.61
N GLN A 31 13.41 8.54 -24.44
CA GLN A 31 13.89 7.80 -23.28
C GLN A 31 13.89 8.69 -22.02
N PRO A 32 13.46 8.18 -20.85
CA PRO A 32 13.49 8.96 -19.61
C PRO A 32 14.93 9.13 -19.11
N ILE A 33 15.32 10.38 -18.82
CA ILE A 33 16.71 10.76 -18.54
C ILE A 33 17.15 10.30 -17.15
N ILE A 34 16.43 10.69 -16.11
CA ILE A 34 16.80 10.42 -14.70
C ILE A 34 16.92 8.91 -14.40
N PRO A 35 15.98 8.05 -14.83
CA PRO A 35 16.04 6.61 -14.57
C PRO A 35 17.18 5.92 -15.33
N GLU A 36 17.52 6.40 -16.53
CA GLU A 36 18.66 5.89 -17.30
C GLU A 36 19.99 6.30 -16.65
N LEU A 37 20.10 7.54 -16.20
CA LEU A 37 21.28 8.02 -15.45
C LEU A 37 21.44 7.29 -14.13
N ALA A 38 20.34 6.95 -13.46
CA ALA A 38 20.36 6.13 -12.26
C ALA A 38 20.79 4.68 -12.57
N ALA A 39 20.28 4.07 -13.64
CA ALA A 39 20.66 2.73 -14.07
C ALA A 39 22.15 2.63 -14.46
N ARG A 40 22.72 3.71 -15.01
CA ARG A 40 24.14 3.82 -15.36
C ARG A 40 25.04 4.23 -14.18
N GLY A 41 24.47 4.45 -13.00
CA GLY A 41 25.22 4.81 -11.79
C GLY A 41 25.75 6.25 -11.77
N VAL A 42 25.29 7.12 -12.69
CA VAL A 42 25.64 8.55 -12.69
C VAL A 42 24.89 9.27 -11.57
N ILE A 43 23.62 8.91 -11.36
CA ILE A 43 22.82 9.35 -10.22
C ILE A 43 22.71 8.17 -9.25
N GLN A 44 23.17 8.34 -8.02
CA GLN A 44 23.08 7.26 -7.03
C GLN A 44 21.64 7.07 -6.55
N GLN A 45 21.04 8.08 -5.92
CA GLN A 45 19.69 8.00 -5.35
C GLN A 45 19.03 9.39 -5.30
N LEU A 46 17.69 9.44 -5.43
CA LEU A 46 16.89 10.66 -5.28
C LEU A 46 15.87 10.44 -4.15
N PHE A 47 15.99 11.19 -3.06
CA PHE A 47 15.09 11.08 -1.91
C PHE A 47 14.43 12.40 -1.54
N PRO A 48 13.15 12.37 -1.09
CA PRO A 48 12.50 13.54 -0.51
C PRO A 48 13.11 13.87 0.85
N LEU A 49 13.38 15.17 1.09
CA LEU A 49 13.83 15.66 2.39
C LEU A 49 12.68 15.67 3.39
N HIS A 50 12.93 15.15 4.59
CA HIS A 50 11.96 15.08 5.67
C HIS A 50 11.98 16.35 6.53
N GLU A 51 10.80 16.80 6.96
CA GLU A 51 10.67 17.90 7.90
C GLU A 51 10.62 17.37 9.34
N GLN A 52 11.76 17.48 10.03
CA GLN A 52 11.99 16.91 11.37
C GLN A 52 10.98 17.39 12.42
N ARG A 53 10.48 18.62 12.30
CA ARG A 53 9.50 19.19 13.25
C ARG A 53 8.15 18.47 13.17
N ILE A 54 7.65 18.25 11.96
CA ILE A 54 6.39 17.56 11.72
C ILE A 54 6.54 16.10 12.11
N LEU A 55 7.65 15.46 11.76
CA LEU A 55 7.92 14.07 12.10
C LEU A 55 7.93 13.83 13.62
N LYS A 56 8.59 14.69 14.40
CA LYS A 56 8.61 14.59 15.86
C LYS A 56 7.21 14.76 16.48
N ARG A 57 6.41 15.68 15.95
CA ARG A 57 5.01 15.89 16.38
C ARG A 57 4.15 14.66 16.06
N LEU A 58 4.28 14.13 14.84
CA LEU A 58 3.55 12.95 14.39
C LEU A 58 3.90 11.74 15.26
N MET A 59 5.19 11.51 15.52
CA MET A 59 5.64 10.40 16.37
C MET A 59 5.06 10.48 17.79
N LYS A 60 5.04 11.67 18.39
CA LYS A 60 4.46 11.86 19.72
C LYS A 60 2.95 11.59 19.74
N SER A 61 2.23 12.10 18.75
CA SER A 61 0.78 11.86 18.58
C SER A 61 0.48 10.38 18.35
N TRP A 62 1.28 9.74 17.50
CA TRP A 62 1.09 8.35 17.11
C TRP A 62 1.26 7.40 18.29
N VAL A 63 2.32 7.54 19.07
CA VAL A 63 2.54 6.71 20.27
C VAL A 63 1.40 6.88 21.27
N GLN A 64 0.91 8.11 21.44
CA GLN A 64 -0.16 8.39 22.40
C GLN A 64 -1.50 7.79 21.96
N ALA A 65 -1.83 7.86 20.68
CA ALA A 65 -3.09 7.31 20.17
C ALA A 65 -3.04 5.81 19.82
N VAL A 66 -1.92 5.11 20.04
CA VAL A 66 -1.91 3.64 20.22
C VAL A 66 -2.44 3.27 21.62
N CYS A 67 -2.21 4.11 22.62
CA CYS A 67 -2.73 3.91 23.98
C CYS A 67 -4.17 4.39 24.16
N GLU A 68 -4.66 5.31 23.31
CA GLU A 68 -6.05 5.76 23.32
C GLU A 68 -6.87 4.98 22.27
N ALA A 69 -7.93 4.31 22.72
CA ALA A 69 -8.88 3.67 21.82
C ALA A 69 -9.49 4.73 20.88
N GLN A 70 -9.31 4.57 19.56
CA GLN A 70 -9.93 5.49 18.60
C GLN A 70 -11.45 5.46 18.80
N PRO A 71 -12.13 6.62 18.91
CA PRO A 71 -13.59 6.66 18.95
C PRO A 71 -14.11 6.23 17.58
N LEU A 72 -14.48 4.96 17.45
CA LEU A 72 -14.91 4.32 16.21
C LEU A 72 -16.35 4.65 15.80
N GLY A 73 -17.02 5.64 16.38
CA GLY A 73 -18.46 5.75 16.20
C GLY A 73 -19.14 7.08 16.52
N GLU A 74 -18.46 8.22 16.55
CA GLU A 74 -19.19 9.50 16.54
C GLU A 74 -19.26 10.06 15.13
N THR A 75 -20.45 9.91 14.57
CA THR A 75 -21.01 10.60 13.41
C THR A 75 -20.91 12.12 13.57
N ALA A 76 -19.70 12.67 13.43
CA ALA A 76 -19.52 14.09 13.16
C ALA A 76 -19.94 14.32 11.70
N GLY A 77 -21.22 14.64 11.54
CA GLY A 77 -21.83 14.98 10.26
C GLY A 77 -21.01 16.01 9.50
N THR A 78 -21.03 15.86 8.18
CA THR A 78 -21.00 16.98 7.24
C THR A 78 -19.83 17.96 7.44
N ALA A 79 -18.60 17.50 7.23
CA ALA A 79 -17.54 18.42 6.82
C ALA A 79 -17.61 18.57 5.30
N PRO A 80 -18.15 19.67 4.74
CA PRO A 80 -18.14 19.85 3.30
C PRO A 80 -16.70 20.05 2.82
N ARG A 81 -16.41 19.47 1.64
CA ARG A 81 -15.23 19.71 0.81
C ARG A 81 -14.76 21.17 0.95
N ARG A 82 -13.50 21.36 1.36
CA ARG A 82 -12.78 22.59 1.01
C ARG A 82 -12.46 22.48 -0.48
N ALA A 83 -13.42 22.87 -1.31
CA ALA A 83 -13.21 23.14 -2.72
C ALA A 83 -12.05 24.15 -2.82
N ARG A 84 -11.05 23.79 -3.62
CA ARG A 84 -9.93 24.64 -4.00
C ARG A 84 -10.45 25.72 -4.96
N GLY A 85 -11.17 26.70 -4.42
CA GLY A 85 -11.63 27.89 -5.10
C GLY A 85 -11.23 29.11 -4.25
N GLY A 86 -10.56 30.08 -4.87
CA GLY A 86 -10.13 31.30 -4.20
C GLY A 86 -11.31 32.05 -3.58
N GLY A 87 -11.14 32.49 -2.34
CA GLY A 87 -12.13 33.32 -1.63
C GLY A 87 -12.13 33.08 -0.13
N GLY A 88 -11.45 33.96 0.61
CA GLY A 88 -11.75 34.43 1.98
C GLY A 88 -12.51 33.55 2.99
N GLY A 89 -12.24 32.25 3.09
CA GLY A 89 -12.82 31.39 4.12
C GLY A 89 -11.95 31.34 5.38
N VAL A 90 -12.48 31.84 6.50
CA VAL A 90 -11.92 31.75 7.86
C VAL A 90 -11.35 30.34 8.10
N PRO A 91 -10.11 30.19 8.59
CA PRO A 91 -9.57 28.88 8.91
C PRO A 91 -10.42 28.25 10.02
N ALA A 92 -10.99 27.08 9.75
CA ALA A 92 -11.63 26.25 10.77
C ALA A 92 -10.67 26.09 11.97
N PRO A 93 -11.18 26.07 13.22
CA PRO A 93 -10.33 25.98 14.41
C PRO A 93 -9.40 24.77 14.31
N LEU A 94 -8.11 25.00 14.50
CA LEU A 94 -7.04 24.00 14.50
C LEU A 94 -7.09 23.01 15.69
N THR A 95 -8.23 22.92 16.40
CA THR A 95 -8.32 22.35 17.75
C THR A 95 -9.18 21.09 17.86
N ALA A 96 -9.83 20.61 16.80
CA ALA A 96 -10.40 19.26 16.81
C ALA A 96 -9.26 18.25 16.56
N PRO A 97 -9.01 17.28 17.46
CA PRO A 97 -8.00 16.26 17.22
C PRO A 97 -8.39 15.47 15.97
N ARG A 98 -7.55 15.55 14.94
CA ARG A 98 -7.77 14.81 13.70
C ARG A 98 -7.42 13.33 13.92
N PRO A 99 -8.08 12.40 13.20
CA PRO A 99 -7.70 11.00 13.24
C PRO A 99 -6.23 10.84 12.81
N LEU A 100 -5.46 10.06 13.56
CA LEU A 100 -4.06 9.73 13.22
C LEU A 100 -3.83 9.33 11.75
N PRO A 101 -4.70 8.52 11.10
CA PRO A 101 -4.48 8.11 9.71
C PRO A 101 -4.45 9.27 8.72
N ASP A 102 -5.19 10.35 8.99
CA ASP A 102 -5.27 11.51 8.11
C ASP A 102 -3.96 12.33 8.17
N ASP A 103 -3.40 12.52 9.37
CA ASP A 103 -2.13 13.23 9.54
C ASP A 103 -0.94 12.46 8.92
N ILE A 104 -0.98 11.13 9.00
CA ILE A 104 0.00 10.24 8.34
C ILE A 104 -0.16 10.34 6.81
N CYS A 105 -1.40 10.43 6.31
CA CYS A 105 -1.69 10.58 4.89
C CYS A 105 -1.12 11.89 4.33
N ASP A 106 -1.31 13.01 5.03
CA ASP A 106 -0.80 14.31 4.59
C ASP A 106 0.74 14.35 4.52
N TYR A 107 1.42 13.67 5.45
CA TYR A 107 2.88 13.69 5.55
C TYR A 107 3.58 12.63 4.69
N PHE A 108 3.15 11.36 4.76
CA PHE A 108 3.78 10.23 4.07
C PHE A 108 3.07 9.86 2.76
N GLY A 109 1.81 10.27 2.59
CA GLY A 109 0.98 9.92 1.45
C GLY A 109 0.06 8.73 1.70
N VAL A 110 -0.88 8.57 0.78
CA VAL A 110 -2.00 7.61 0.87
C VAL A 110 -1.54 6.17 0.99
N LYS A 111 -0.52 5.74 0.22
CA LYS A 111 -0.03 4.35 0.23
C LYS A 111 0.45 3.92 1.63
N ILE A 112 1.19 4.81 2.32
CA ILE A 112 1.74 4.54 3.65
C ILE A 112 0.65 4.66 4.72
N ALA A 113 -0.23 5.65 4.60
CA ALA A 113 -1.36 5.81 5.51
C ALA A 113 -2.34 4.63 5.46
N MET A 114 -2.62 4.09 4.27
CA MET A 114 -3.46 2.91 4.10
C MET A 114 -2.87 1.68 4.79
N TYR A 115 -1.55 1.49 4.70
CA TYR A 115 -0.85 0.42 5.41
C TYR A 115 -1.00 0.56 6.93
N PHE A 116 -0.76 1.75 7.49
CA PHE A 116 -0.90 1.96 8.93
C PHE A 116 -2.35 1.86 9.42
N ALA A 117 -3.32 2.32 8.61
CA ALA A 117 -4.74 2.15 8.90
C ALA A 117 -5.13 0.66 8.92
N TRP A 118 -4.64 -0.12 7.95
CA TRP A 118 -4.84 -1.57 7.92
C TRP A 118 -4.22 -2.26 9.13
N LEU A 119 -2.99 -1.88 9.49
CA LEU A 119 -2.27 -2.46 10.63
C LEU A 119 -3.00 -2.17 11.96
N GLY A 120 -3.48 -0.94 12.15
CA GLY A 120 -4.29 -0.58 13.31
C GLY A 120 -5.60 -1.38 13.37
N PHE A 121 -6.29 -1.51 12.24
CA PHE A 121 -7.49 -2.34 12.16
C PHE A 121 -7.19 -3.82 12.47
N TYR A 122 -6.15 -4.40 11.86
CA TYR A 122 -5.73 -5.79 12.07
C TYR A 122 -5.39 -6.09 13.53
N THR A 123 -4.60 -5.24 14.17
CA THR A 123 -4.21 -5.42 15.58
C THR A 123 -5.41 -5.32 16.52
N SER A 124 -6.34 -4.39 16.27
CA SER A 124 -7.60 -4.31 17.03
C SER A 124 -8.50 -5.54 16.80
N ALA A 125 -8.57 -6.05 15.57
CA ALA A 125 -9.39 -7.20 15.23
C ALA A 125 -8.83 -8.53 15.76
N MET A 126 -7.52 -8.65 15.95
CA MET A 126 -6.86 -9.81 16.57
C MET A 126 -7.23 -10.00 18.05
N VAL A 127 -7.73 -8.95 18.71
CA VAL A 127 -8.21 -9.06 20.09
C VAL A 127 -9.41 -10.02 20.20
N TYR A 128 -10.31 -10.05 19.20
CA TYR A 128 -11.48 -10.93 19.25
C TYR A 128 -11.09 -12.42 19.26
N PRO A 129 -10.25 -12.93 18.31
CA PRO A 129 -9.79 -14.32 18.37
C PRO A 129 -8.91 -14.61 19.59
N ALA A 130 -8.10 -13.65 20.04
CA ALA A 130 -7.24 -13.84 21.21
C ALA A 130 -8.06 -14.07 22.48
N VAL A 131 -9.09 -13.25 22.72
CA VAL A 131 -9.97 -13.38 23.89
C VAL A 131 -10.81 -14.66 23.77
N PHE A 132 -11.43 -14.91 22.61
CA PHE A 132 -12.26 -16.09 22.40
C PHE A 132 -11.46 -17.41 22.52
N GLY A 133 -10.26 -17.46 21.91
CA GLY A 133 -9.36 -18.59 22.00
C GLY A 133 -8.85 -18.81 23.44
N SER A 134 -8.53 -17.74 24.17
CA SER A 134 -8.14 -17.86 25.58
C SER A 134 -9.25 -18.43 26.45
N ILE A 135 -10.51 -18.06 26.21
CA ILE A 135 -11.66 -18.62 26.93
C ILE A 135 -11.79 -20.12 26.62
N LEU A 136 -11.78 -20.51 25.35
CA LEU A 136 -11.87 -21.92 24.96
C LEU A 136 -10.69 -22.77 25.48
N TYR A 137 -9.50 -22.19 25.57
CA TYR A 137 -8.33 -22.87 26.12
C TYR A 137 -8.55 -23.31 27.58
N THR A 138 -9.16 -22.44 28.41
CA THR A 138 -9.47 -22.80 29.81
C THR A 138 -10.52 -23.92 29.93
N PHE A 139 -11.47 -24.01 28.98
CA PHE A 139 -12.48 -25.08 28.95
C PHE A 139 -11.92 -26.42 28.43
N THR A 140 -10.90 -26.37 27.57
CA THR A 140 -10.27 -27.54 26.94
C THR A 140 -9.57 -28.46 27.96
N GLU A 141 -9.14 -27.92 29.10
CA GLU A 141 -8.46 -28.66 30.18
C GLU A 141 -9.38 -29.63 30.95
N SER A 142 -10.70 -29.60 30.72
CA SER A 142 -11.66 -30.33 31.56
C SER A 142 -11.91 -31.79 31.14
N ASP A 143 -11.96 -32.13 29.84
CA ASP A 143 -12.24 -33.51 29.35
C ASP A 143 -11.96 -33.69 27.85
N GLN A 144 -11.68 -34.92 27.37
CA GLN A 144 -11.43 -35.21 25.94
C GLN A 144 -12.61 -34.84 25.02
N THR A 145 -13.85 -35.04 25.49
CA THR A 145 -15.07 -34.65 24.76
C THR A 145 -15.23 -33.13 24.65
N SER A 146 -14.72 -32.38 25.64
CA SER A 146 -14.73 -30.91 25.63
C SER A 146 -13.75 -30.34 24.60
N GLN A 147 -12.65 -31.05 24.31
CA GLN A 147 -11.66 -30.64 23.31
C GLN A 147 -12.23 -30.70 21.90
N ASP A 148 -12.90 -31.80 21.55
CA ASP A 148 -13.49 -31.98 20.23
C ASP A 148 -14.59 -30.94 19.95
N ILE A 149 -15.44 -30.69 20.94
CA ILE A 149 -16.49 -29.65 20.87
C ILE A 149 -15.86 -28.26 20.74
N SER A 150 -14.84 -27.95 21.54
CA SER A 150 -14.13 -26.66 21.49
C SER A 150 -13.45 -26.43 20.14
N CYS A 151 -12.87 -27.47 19.53
CA CYS A 151 -12.26 -27.41 18.20
C CYS A 151 -13.29 -27.03 17.12
N VAL A 152 -14.46 -27.69 17.10
CA VAL A 152 -15.53 -27.39 16.13
C VAL A 152 -16.07 -25.97 16.32
N VAL A 153 -16.32 -25.56 17.57
CA VAL A 153 -16.79 -24.21 17.91
C VAL A 153 -15.76 -23.15 17.48
N PHE A 154 -14.48 -23.39 17.75
CA PHE A 154 -13.39 -22.51 17.33
C PHE A 154 -13.28 -22.41 15.80
N ALA A 155 -13.43 -23.52 15.08
CA ALA A 155 -13.38 -23.52 13.62
C ALA A 155 -14.51 -22.68 13.00
N ILE A 156 -15.75 -22.86 13.48
CA ILE A 156 -16.90 -22.08 13.00
C ILE A 156 -16.70 -20.59 13.30
N PHE A 157 -16.27 -20.26 14.52
CA PHE A 157 -15.95 -18.89 14.91
C PHE A 157 -14.88 -18.27 14.00
N ASN A 158 -13.78 -18.97 13.72
CA ASN A 158 -12.71 -18.45 12.87
C ASN A 158 -13.17 -18.14 11.45
N VAL A 159 -14.03 -18.99 10.87
CA VAL A 159 -14.58 -18.76 9.53
C VAL A 159 -15.46 -17.51 9.53
N ILE A 160 -16.35 -17.37 10.52
CA ILE A 160 -17.21 -16.18 10.65
C ILE A 160 -16.37 -14.93 10.90
N TRP A 161 -15.40 -15.00 11.81
CA TRP A 161 -14.54 -13.87 12.14
C TRP A 161 -13.69 -13.45 10.93
N ALA A 162 -13.06 -14.39 10.21
CA ALA A 162 -12.25 -14.09 9.05
C ALA A 162 -13.07 -13.47 7.90
N THR A 163 -14.29 -13.95 7.68
CA THR A 163 -15.19 -13.38 6.66
C THR A 163 -15.64 -11.97 7.03
N LEU A 164 -16.07 -11.75 8.28
CA LEU A 164 -16.43 -10.42 8.79
C LEU A 164 -15.25 -9.45 8.74
N PHE A 165 -14.05 -9.89 9.14
CA PHE A 165 -12.83 -9.08 9.11
C PHE A 165 -12.51 -8.59 7.69
N LEU A 166 -12.59 -9.48 6.69
CA LEU A 166 -12.33 -9.12 5.30
C LEU A 166 -13.40 -8.17 4.74
N GLU A 167 -14.68 -8.40 5.02
CA GLU A 167 -15.77 -7.54 4.56
C GLU A 167 -15.73 -6.16 5.23
N GLU A 168 -15.46 -6.12 6.53
CA GLU A 168 -15.32 -4.87 7.27
C GLU A 168 -14.12 -4.06 6.78
N TRP A 169 -12.98 -4.71 6.51
CA TRP A 169 -11.84 -4.03 5.92
C TRP A 169 -12.15 -3.50 4.51
N LYS A 170 -12.84 -4.26 3.65
CA LYS A 170 -13.24 -3.77 2.32
C LYS A 170 -14.06 -2.48 2.43
N ARG A 171 -15.03 -2.45 3.36
CA ARG A 171 -15.86 -1.26 3.61
C ARG A 171 -15.04 -0.10 4.16
N ARG A 172 -14.21 -0.35 5.18
CA ARG A 172 -13.35 0.68 5.82
C ARG A 172 -12.31 1.23 4.86
N GLY A 173 -11.69 0.36 4.06
CA GLY A 173 -10.72 0.73 3.03
C GLY A 173 -11.33 1.61 1.95
N ALA A 174 -12.58 1.34 1.53
CA ALA A 174 -13.32 2.21 0.61
C ALA A 174 -13.64 3.57 1.25
N GLU A 175 -14.03 3.61 2.53
CA GLU A 175 -14.23 4.86 3.27
C GLU A 175 -12.95 5.71 3.30
N PHE A 176 -11.81 5.11 3.65
CA PHE A 176 -10.52 5.81 3.66
C PHE A 176 -10.12 6.31 2.27
N ALA A 177 -10.26 5.47 1.24
CA ALA A 177 -9.98 5.86 -0.15
C ALA A 177 -10.88 7.01 -0.62
N TYR A 178 -12.15 7.03 -0.21
CA TYR A 178 -13.07 8.13 -0.48
C TYR A 178 -12.64 9.42 0.22
N ARG A 179 -12.37 9.36 1.53
CA ARG A 179 -11.97 10.51 2.35
C ARG A 179 -10.66 11.13 1.86
N TRP A 180 -9.70 10.31 1.43
CA TRP A 180 -8.42 10.76 0.88
C TRP A 180 -8.48 11.11 -0.62
N GLY A 181 -9.65 10.97 -1.25
CA GLY A 181 -9.85 11.36 -2.65
C GLY A 181 -9.16 10.48 -3.68
N THR A 182 -8.76 9.26 -3.32
CA THR A 182 -8.12 8.28 -4.22
C THR A 182 -9.07 7.20 -4.72
N LEU A 183 -10.37 7.26 -4.36
CA LEU A 183 -11.38 6.27 -4.78
C LEU A 183 -11.64 6.32 -6.30
N ASP A 184 -11.75 7.54 -6.85
CA ASP A 184 -12.15 7.76 -8.25
C ASP A 184 -10.97 7.89 -9.21
N THR A 185 -9.74 7.77 -8.72
CA THR A 185 -8.54 7.72 -9.58
C THR A 185 -8.29 6.27 -9.97
N PRO A 186 -8.57 5.84 -11.23
CA PRO A 186 -8.21 4.50 -11.67
C PRO A 186 -6.71 4.34 -11.50
N ALA A 187 -6.27 3.40 -10.66
CA ALA A 187 -4.87 3.17 -10.36
C ALA A 187 -4.01 3.07 -11.63
N GLU A 188 -4.57 2.52 -12.71
CA GLU A 188 -3.93 2.33 -14.00
C GLU A 188 -3.83 3.61 -14.86
N SER A 189 -4.67 4.62 -14.63
CA SER A 189 -4.75 5.83 -15.47
C SER A 189 -3.81 6.98 -15.07
N ILE A 190 -3.27 6.93 -13.84
CA ILE A 190 -2.30 7.92 -13.32
C ILE A 190 -0.94 7.29 -13.04
N GLU A 191 -0.87 5.97 -12.79
CA GLU A 191 0.40 5.28 -12.62
C GLU A 191 1.04 5.07 -13.99
N GLU A 192 1.73 6.12 -14.45
CA GLU A 192 2.49 6.10 -15.68
C GLU A 192 3.43 4.89 -15.71
N PRO A 193 3.66 4.32 -16.90
CA PRO A 193 4.47 3.11 -17.03
C PRO A 193 5.84 3.34 -16.39
N ARG A 194 6.27 2.38 -15.58
CA ARG A 194 7.60 2.40 -14.93
C ARG A 194 8.64 2.90 -15.94
N PRO A 195 9.57 3.80 -15.57
CA PRO A 195 10.39 4.44 -16.60
C PRO A 195 11.27 3.48 -17.42
N GLN A 196 11.58 2.30 -16.87
CA GLN A 196 12.31 1.23 -17.56
C GLN A 196 11.42 0.31 -18.40
N PHE A 197 10.13 0.61 -18.53
CA PHE A 197 9.18 -0.17 -19.31
C PHE A 197 9.51 -0.06 -20.80
N ARG A 198 9.84 -1.20 -21.42
CA ARG A 198 10.04 -1.31 -22.86
C ARG A 198 8.80 -1.91 -23.49
N GLY A 199 8.27 -1.24 -24.51
CA GLY A 199 7.11 -1.68 -25.27
C GLY A 199 7.14 -1.13 -26.70
N ILE A 200 6.14 -1.50 -27.49
CA ILE A 200 5.93 -0.94 -28.82
C ILE A 200 5.09 0.33 -28.66
N LYS A 201 5.50 1.43 -29.29
CA LYS A 201 4.70 2.68 -29.28
C LYS A 201 3.36 2.43 -29.97
N ARG A 202 2.26 2.75 -29.29
CA ARG A 202 0.89 2.65 -29.79
C ARG A 202 0.11 3.90 -29.34
N ILE A 203 -0.84 4.35 -30.14
CA ILE A 203 -1.79 5.37 -29.72
C ILE A 203 -2.88 4.71 -28.87
N SER A 204 -3.07 5.21 -27.65
CA SER A 204 -4.10 4.70 -26.74
C SER A 204 -5.50 4.95 -27.30
N PRO A 205 -6.40 3.94 -27.30
CA PRO A 205 -7.76 4.11 -27.82
C PRO A 205 -8.64 5.02 -26.94
N VAL A 206 -8.24 5.29 -25.70
CA VAL A 206 -9.03 6.07 -24.73
C VAL A 206 -8.49 7.49 -24.56
N THR A 207 -7.18 7.65 -24.42
CA THR A 207 -6.55 8.96 -24.15
C THR A 207 -6.02 9.65 -25.41
N SER A 208 -5.99 8.95 -26.55
CA SER A 208 -5.32 9.38 -27.78
C SER A 208 -3.86 9.79 -27.61
N ALA A 209 -3.24 9.47 -26.48
CA ALA A 209 -1.84 9.73 -26.19
C ALA A 209 -0.97 8.57 -26.69
N GLU A 210 0.30 8.84 -27.00
CA GLU A 210 1.29 7.80 -27.30
C GLU A 210 1.68 7.04 -26.02
N GLU A 211 1.43 5.74 -25.99
CA GLU A 211 1.76 4.85 -24.88
C GLU A 211 2.66 3.68 -25.34
N PHE A 212 3.45 3.14 -24.42
CA PHE A 212 4.19 1.90 -24.66
C PHE A 212 3.26 0.72 -24.34
N TYR A 213 3.04 -0.17 -25.32
CA TYR A 213 2.21 -1.36 -25.18
C TYR A 213 3.07 -2.63 -25.16
N TYR A 214 2.82 -3.53 -24.20
CA TYR A 214 3.40 -4.88 -24.16
C TYR A 214 2.27 -5.92 -24.23
N PRO A 215 2.33 -6.88 -25.16
CA PRO A 215 1.19 -7.73 -25.42
C PRO A 215 0.99 -8.79 -24.32
N PRO A 216 -0.24 -9.01 -23.82
CA PRO A 216 -0.51 -9.74 -22.57
C PRO A 216 -0.17 -11.23 -22.65
N TRP A 217 -0.35 -11.87 -23.81
CA TRP A 217 0.03 -13.26 -24.06
C TRP A 217 1.52 -13.53 -23.88
N LYS A 218 2.40 -12.60 -24.31
CA LYS A 218 3.86 -12.73 -24.08
C LYS A 218 4.18 -12.62 -22.59
N ARG A 219 3.51 -11.69 -21.89
CA ARG A 219 3.68 -11.52 -20.45
C ARG A 219 3.25 -12.78 -19.70
N LEU A 220 2.12 -13.36 -20.08
CA LEU A 220 1.64 -14.61 -19.52
C LEU A 220 2.58 -15.77 -19.83
N LEU A 221 3.10 -15.87 -21.06
CA LEU A 221 4.06 -16.89 -21.44
C LEU A 221 5.33 -16.81 -20.57
N PHE A 222 5.92 -15.62 -20.40
CA PHE A 222 7.07 -15.43 -19.51
C PHE A 222 6.73 -15.73 -18.04
N GLN A 223 5.56 -15.33 -17.58
CA GLN A 223 5.13 -15.61 -16.21
C GLN A 223 4.97 -17.12 -15.98
N CYS A 224 4.34 -17.84 -16.90
CA CYS A 224 4.12 -19.27 -16.79
C CYS A 224 5.38 -20.11 -17.02
N LEU A 225 6.22 -19.77 -18.00
CA LEU A 225 7.40 -20.57 -18.34
C LEU A 225 8.64 -20.24 -17.52
N VAL A 226 8.70 -19.06 -16.87
CA VAL A 226 9.87 -18.65 -16.08
C VAL A 226 9.50 -18.45 -14.62
N SER A 227 8.56 -17.55 -14.31
CA SER A 227 8.30 -17.22 -12.90
C SER A 227 7.66 -18.37 -12.12
N LEU A 228 6.69 -19.08 -12.69
CA LEU A 228 6.05 -20.24 -12.03
C LEU A 228 7.05 -21.36 -11.71
N PRO A 229 7.88 -21.87 -12.65
CA PRO A 229 8.83 -22.93 -12.31
C PRO A 229 9.89 -22.47 -11.31
N VAL A 230 10.35 -21.22 -11.36
CA VAL A 230 11.28 -20.68 -10.34
C VAL A 230 10.61 -20.63 -8.96
N CYS A 231 9.36 -20.17 -8.87
CA CYS A 231 8.60 -20.19 -7.62
C CYS A 231 8.40 -21.62 -7.10
N LEU A 232 8.03 -22.57 -7.96
CA LEU A 232 7.85 -23.98 -7.58
C LEU A 232 9.16 -24.62 -7.12
N ALA A 233 10.27 -24.34 -7.80
CA ALA A 233 11.58 -24.80 -7.39
C ALA A 233 11.94 -24.26 -6.00
N CYS A 234 11.72 -22.96 -5.75
CA CYS A 234 11.96 -22.35 -4.44
C CYS A 234 11.08 -22.97 -3.34
N LEU A 235 9.78 -23.18 -3.60
CA LEU A 235 8.88 -23.84 -2.66
C LEU A 235 9.28 -25.29 -2.38
N SER A 236 9.69 -26.04 -3.41
CA SER A 236 10.19 -27.41 -3.25
C SER A 236 11.48 -27.46 -2.43
N LEU A 237 12.39 -26.49 -2.61
CA LEU A 237 13.62 -26.40 -1.84
C LEU A 237 13.32 -26.16 -0.36
N VAL A 238 12.44 -25.21 -0.05
CA VAL A 238 12.00 -24.94 1.34
C VAL A 238 11.34 -26.19 1.95
N PHE A 239 10.54 -26.91 1.18
CA PHE A 239 9.92 -28.16 1.62
C PHE A 239 10.94 -29.27 1.92
N LEU A 240 11.92 -29.47 1.04
CA LEU A 240 12.99 -30.46 1.24
C LEU A 240 13.88 -30.10 2.44
N LEU A 241 14.18 -28.82 2.64
CA LEU A 241 14.92 -28.35 3.81
C LEU A 241 14.13 -28.62 5.10
N MET A 242 12.83 -28.36 5.11
CA MET A 242 11.96 -28.66 6.24
C MET A 242 11.94 -30.16 6.55
N LEU A 243 11.83 -31.03 5.53
CA LEU A 243 11.93 -32.49 5.72
C LEU A 243 13.31 -32.89 6.25
N GLY A 244 14.38 -32.28 5.75
CA GLY A 244 15.73 -32.50 6.25
C GLY A 244 15.88 -32.12 7.72
N CYS A 245 15.31 -30.99 8.15
CA CYS A 245 15.27 -30.60 9.55
C CYS A 245 14.51 -31.60 10.42
N PHE A 246 13.36 -32.11 9.96
CA PHE A 246 12.60 -33.12 10.70
C PHE A 246 13.30 -34.46 10.84
N GLN A 247 14.17 -34.83 9.90
CA GLN A 247 14.97 -36.07 10.00
C GLN A 247 16.20 -35.89 10.92
N LEU A 248 16.66 -34.65 11.10
CA LEU A 248 17.79 -34.31 11.98
C LEU A 248 17.37 -34.09 13.44
N GLN A 249 16.09 -33.76 13.68
CA GLN A 249 15.51 -33.52 15.00
C GLN A 249 14.96 -34.82 15.60
#